data_AF-A0A1I4ZZ47-F1
#
_entry.id   AF-A0A1I4ZZ47-F1
#
_cell.length_a   1.000
_cell.length_b   1.000
_cell.length_c   1.000
_cell.angle_alpha   90.00
_cell.angle_beta   90.00
_cell.angle_gamma   90.00
#
_symmetry.space_group_name_H-M   'P 1'
#
loop_
_entity.id
_entity.type
_entity.pdbx_description
1 polymer ?
#
loop_
_entity_poly.entity_id
_entity_poly.type
_entity_poly.pdbx_seq_one_letter_code
_entity_poly.pdbx_strand_id
1 'polypeptide(L)'
;MSNLNHPTTLPLPGGRRLGADETERHLSLMLEGAPLIRLRLVRGPELHVHLQEINDRPVGPALWAACYWLFARDPECQHLTWHLDERPGEALLSGLLTVTERAGEYRCERTMFWQLPQPWLGESFSGSYPQQMVITDGRRHPRRPMKPRGEVYRRFDARLGAWVSLRTLEIEQDLERFNRWQNSPRVASFWQEEGSLEQHREYLGKLQADPRVLTLIGCFDDQPFAYFEAYWAKEDRIAPFYEADHYDRGIHMLVGEEQHRGPHKVASWLSALVHYLFLDDPRTQRVVAEPRADNARMIGHLHNQCFHCEKEFDFPHKRAALMILGRERFFDRCGLM
;
A
#
# COMPACT_ATOMS: atom_id res chain seq x y z
N MET A 1 -2.55 26.48 -19.90
CA MET A 1 -3.96 26.64 -19.52
C MET A 1 -4.31 25.49 -18.58
N SER A 2 -4.18 25.73 -17.27
CA SER A 2 -4.39 24.74 -16.22
C SER A 2 -5.87 24.68 -15.86
N ASN A 3 -6.60 23.75 -16.46
CA ASN A 3 -7.93 23.36 -16.01
C ASN A 3 -7.91 21.86 -15.74
N LEU A 4 -7.34 21.50 -14.59
CA LEU A 4 -7.70 20.26 -13.90
C LEU A 4 -8.51 20.70 -12.70
N ASN A 5 -9.71 20.14 -12.55
CA ASN A 5 -10.55 20.27 -11.36
C ASN A 5 -9.70 19.92 -10.14
N HIS A 6 -9.07 20.92 -9.53
CA HIS A 6 -8.33 20.70 -8.31
C HIS A 6 -9.37 20.40 -7.24
N PRO A 7 -9.40 19.16 -6.70
CA PRO A 7 -10.38 18.84 -5.69
C PRO A 7 -10.20 19.82 -4.53
N THR A 8 -11.29 20.48 -4.15
CA THR A 8 -11.37 21.30 -2.92
C THR A 8 -11.49 20.41 -1.69
N THR A 9 -11.64 19.10 -1.88
CA THR A 9 -11.77 18.09 -0.83
C THR A 9 -10.97 16.84 -1.18
N LEU A 10 -10.18 16.35 -0.24
CA LEU A 10 -9.55 15.02 -0.30
C LEU A 10 -10.25 14.10 0.69
N PRO A 11 -10.69 12.91 0.25
CA PRO A 11 -11.27 11.97 1.18
C PRO A 11 -10.14 11.26 1.96
N LEU A 12 -10.39 11.02 3.24
CA LEU A 12 -9.46 10.39 4.19
C LEU A 12 -9.97 9.00 4.57
N PRO A 13 -9.09 8.03 4.89
CA PRO A 13 -9.53 6.75 5.41
C PRO A 13 -10.44 6.92 6.65
N GLY A 14 -11.41 6.01 6.81
CA GLY A 14 -12.47 6.12 7.81
C GLY A 14 -13.66 6.99 7.39
N GLY A 15 -13.77 7.36 6.11
CA GLY A 15 -14.92 8.07 5.55
C GLY A 15 -14.91 9.59 5.78
N ARG A 16 -13.86 10.11 6.41
CA ARG A 16 -13.71 11.55 6.66
C ARG A 16 -13.32 12.31 5.40
N ARG A 17 -13.50 13.62 5.40
CA ARG A 17 -13.22 14.54 4.30
C ARG A 17 -12.38 15.70 4.79
N LEU A 18 -11.25 15.88 4.13
CA LEU A 18 -10.36 17.02 4.30
C LEU A 18 -10.71 18.07 3.24
N GLY A 19 -11.44 19.10 3.63
CA GLY A 19 -11.65 20.28 2.81
C GLY A 19 -10.45 21.23 2.88
N ALA A 20 -10.21 21.98 1.82
CA ALA A 20 -9.20 23.02 1.83
C ALA A 20 -9.65 24.28 1.10
N ASP A 21 -9.17 25.40 1.62
CA ASP A 21 -9.06 26.67 0.92
C ASP A 21 -7.57 26.98 0.74
N GLU A 22 -7.10 26.89 -0.50
CA GLU A 22 -5.68 27.05 -0.86
C GLU A 22 -5.49 28.21 -1.83
N THR A 23 -4.56 29.09 -1.46
CA THR A 23 -4.06 30.18 -2.31
C THR A 23 -2.54 29.99 -2.51
N GLU A 24 -1.91 30.87 -3.29
CA GLU A 24 -0.45 30.81 -3.45
C GLU A 24 0.32 30.89 -2.13
N ARG A 25 -0.22 31.62 -1.14
CA ARG A 25 0.47 31.96 0.12
C ARG A 25 -0.14 31.37 1.37
N HIS A 26 -1.34 30.81 1.29
CA HIS A 26 -2.05 30.29 2.46
C HIS A 26 -2.75 28.97 2.15
N LEU A 27 -2.82 28.11 3.15
CA LEU A 27 -3.61 26.89 3.14
C LEU A 27 -4.40 26.82 4.44
N SER A 28 -5.72 26.74 4.32
CA SER A 28 -6.63 26.47 5.43
C SER A 28 -7.26 25.11 5.20
N LEU A 29 -7.08 24.17 6.13
CA LEU A 29 -7.70 22.86 6.07
C LEU A 29 -8.86 22.76 7.04
N MET A 30 -9.88 22.02 6.63
CA MET A 30 -11.07 21.71 7.40
C MET A 30 -11.28 20.20 7.42
N LEU A 31 -11.56 19.63 8.58
CA LEU A 31 -11.95 18.23 8.72
C LEU A 31 -13.44 18.16 9.01
N GLU A 32 -14.22 17.48 8.16
CA GLU A 32 -15.69 17.43 8.29
C GLU A 32 -16.35 18.83 8.38
N GLY A 33 -15.76 19.83 7.71
CA GLY A 33 -16.22 21.21 7.75
C GLY A 33 -15.80 22.00 8.99
N ALA A 34 -15.18 21.38 9.99
CA ALA A 34 -14.58 22.08 11.13
C ALA A 34 -13.15 22.57 10.78
N PRO A 35 -12.77 23.82 11.09
CA PRO A 35 -11.42 24.30 10.87
C PRO A 35 -10.38 23.44 11.60
N LEU A 36 -9.35 22.97 10.89
CA LEU A 36 -8.31 22.08 11.42
C LEU A 36 -7.00 22.83 11.66
N ILE A 37 -6.45 23.42 10.59
CA ILE A 37 -5.12 24.07 10.59
C ILE A 37 -5.07 25.17 9.54
N ARG A 38 -4.37 26.27 9.87
CA ARG A 38 -4.09 27.38 8.95
C ARG A 38 -2.59 27.60 8.83
N LEU A 39 -2.13 27.71 7.59
CA LEU A 39 -0.73 27.71 7.22
C LEU A 39 -0.42 28.87 6.29
N ARG A 40 0.76 29.47 6.46
CA ARG A 40 1.38 30.33 5.46
C ARG A 40 2.42 29.53 4.68
N LEU A 41 2.29 29.55 3.36
CA LEU A 41 3.16 28.85 2.43
C LEU A 41 4.17 29.82 1.81
N VAL A 42 5.44 29.45 1.82
CA VAL A 42 6.49 30.14 1.07
C VAL A 42 7.05 29.15 0.06
N ARG A 43 6.68 29.35 -1.20
CA ARG A 43 7.04 28.48 -2.32
C ARG A 43 8.36 28.95 -2.93
N GLY A 44 9.32 28.06 -3.01
CA GLY A 44 10.61 28.27 -3.67
C GLY A 44 11.16 26.92 -4.15
N PRO A 45 12.50 26.76 -4.22
CA PRO A 45 13.12 25.45 -4.44
C PRO A 45 12.68 24.41 -3.42
N GLU A 46 12.43 24.85 -2.17
CA GLU A 46 11.77 24.08 -1.14
C GLU A 46 10.42 24.73 -0.79
N LEU A 47 9.45 23.93 -0.36
CA LEU A 47 8.19 24.42 0.19
C LEU A 47 8.34 24.61 1.69
N HIS A 48 8.34 25.87 2.15
CA HIS A 48 8.29 26.18 3.57
C HIS A 48 6.85 26.40 4.04
N VAL A 49 6.52 25.78 5.17
CA VAL A 49 5.18 25.74 5.76
C VAL A 49 5.26 26.34 7.16
N HIS A 50 4.63 27.49 7.36
CA HIS A 50 4.59 28.16 8.67
C HIS A 50 3.21 27.97 9.29
N LEU A 51 3.17 27.43 10.52
CA LEU A 51 1.93 27.32 11.27
C LEU A 51 1.44 28.71 11.69
N GLN A 52 0.17 29.03 11.40
CA GLN A 52 -0.48 30.25 11.86
C GLN A 52 -1.51 29.97 12.95
N GLU A 53 -2.31 28.92 12.76
CA GLU A 53 -3.41 28.58 13.67
C GLU A 53 -3.63 27.06 13.64
N ILE A 54 -3.98 26.49 14.79
CA ILE A 54 -4.36 25.09 14.93
C ILE A 54 -5.47 24.98 15.96
N ASN A 55 -6.57 24.32 15.58
CA ASN A 55 -7.79 24.32 16.39
C ASN A 55 -7.95 23.04 17.23
N ASP A 56 -7.37 21.92 16.77
CA ASP A 56 -7.48 20.63 17.45
C ASP A 56 -6.17 20.20 18.12
N ARG A 57 -6.30 19.59 19.31
CA ARG A 57 -5.27 18.76 19.93
C ARG A 57 -5.77 17.31 19.97
N PRO A 58 -4.93 16.31 19.63
CA PRO A 58 -3.49 16.41 19.39
C PRO A 58 -3.13 17.06 18.03
N VAL A 59 -1.93 17.66 17.97
CA VAL A 59 -1.44 18.43 16.82
C VAL A 59 -0.98 17.52 15.65
N GLY A 60 -0.53 16.29 15.96
CA GLY A 60 -0.02 15.34 14.98
C GLY A 60 -0.98 15.08 13.80
N PRO A 61 -2.27 14.76 14.04
CA PRO A 61 -3.25 14.57 12.97
C PRO A 61 -3.41 15.77 12.02
N ALA A 62 -3.35 17.00 12.54
CA ALA A 62 -3.45 18.21 11.73
C ALA A 62 -2.21 18.43 10.85
N LEU A 63 -1.02 18.20 11.40
CA LEU A 63 0.24 18.24 10.64
C LEU A 63 0.27 17.15 9.57
N TRP A 64 -0.19 15.94 9.91
CA TRP A 64 -0.28 14.83 8.97
C TRP A 64 -1.22 15.18 7.81
N ALA A 65 -2.41 15.71 8.11
CA ALA A 65 -3.38 16.09 7.09
C ALA A 65 -2.84 17.18 6.14
N ALA A 66 -2.08 18.13 6.67
CA ALA A 66 -1.37 19.12 5.86
C ALA A 66 -0.29 18.52 4.96
N CYS A 67 0.53 17.60 5.49
CA CYS A 67 1.52 16.90 4.69
C CYS A 67 0.85 16.08 3.58
N TYR A 68 -0.22 15.35 3.90
CA TYR A 68 -1.00 14.60 2.92
C TYR A 68 -1.54 15.50 1.81
N TRP A 69 -2.18 16.61 2.16
CA TRP A 69 -2.73 17.56 1.19
C TRP A 69 -1.65 18.07 0.23
N LEU A 70 -0.51 18.51 0.77
CA LEU A 70 0.58 19.09 -0.02
C LEU A 70 1.25 18.03 -0.93
N PHE A 71 1.51 16.82 -0.42
CA PHE A 71 2.12 15.74 -1.20
C PHE A 71 1.18 15.11 -2.24
N ALA A 72 -0.12 15.07 -2.00
CA ALA A 72 -1.10 14.56 -2.96
C ALA A 72 -1.29 15.52 -4.15
N ARG A 73 -1.09 16.83 -3.94
CA ARG A 73 -1.24 17.86 -4.97
C ARG A 73 0.00 18.10 -5.81
N ASP A 74 1.17 17.93 -5.22
CA ASP A 74 2.45 18.10 -5.90
C ASP A 74 3.30 16.82 -5.79
N PRO A 75 3.23 15.91 -6.78
CA PRO A 75 4.02 14.69 -6.79
C PRO A 75 5.53 14.94 -6.90
N GLU A 76 5.94 16.12 -7.38
CA GLU A 76 7.36 16.48 -7.51
C GLU A 76 7.93 16.99 -6.17
N CYS A 77 7.06 17.45 -5.25
CA CYS A 77 7.47 17.87 -3.91
C CYS A 77 7.99 16.67 -3.08
N GLN A 78 9.30 16.61 -2.89
CA GLN A 78 9.95 15.55 -2.11
C GLN A 78 10.05 15.84 -0.61
N HIS A 79 10.01 17.11 -0.21
CA HIS A 79 10.07 17.47 1.20
C HIS A 79 9.33 18.78 1.52
N LEU A 80 8.88 18.87 2.77
CA LEU A 80 8.27 20.06 3.34
C LEU A 80 9.10 20.55 4.52
N THR A 81 9.41 21.84 4.54
CA THR A 81 10.15 22.46 5.65
C THR A 81 9.18 23.22 6.55
N TRP A 82 8.92 22.65 7.72
CA TRP A 82 7.97 23.15 8.70
C TRP A 82 8.62 24.12 9.68
N HIS A 83 7.96 25.25 9.93
CA HIS A 83 8.33 26.23 10.94
C HIS A 83 7.27 26.25 12.04
N LEU A 84 7.66 25.84 13.25
CA LEU A 84 6.79 25.66 14.40
C LEU A 84 7.42 26.30 15.64
N ASP A 85 6.62 27.05 16.40
CA ASP A 85 7.06 27.71 17.64
C ASP A 85 7.27 26.69 18.78
N GLU A 86 6.42 25.65 18.82
CA GLU A 86 6.48 24.58 19.79
C GLU A 86 7.05 23.29 19.17
N ARG A 87 7.78 22.51 19.98
CA ARG A 87 8.34 21.23 19.53
C ARG A 87 7.23 20.19 19.32
N PRO A 88 7.06 19.62 18.10
CA PRO A 88 5.96 18.72 17.79
C PRO A 88 6.29 17.28 18.21
N GLY A 89 6.24 17.00 19.51
CA GLY A 89 6.68 15.72 20.09
C GLY A 89 6.09 14.47 19.43
N GLU A 90 4.77 14.45 19.20
CA GLU A 90 4.09 13.32 18.54
C GLU A 90 4.54 13.12 17.08
N ALA A 91 4.69 14.20 16.32
CA ALA A 91 5.13 14.12 14.92
C ALA A 91 6.60 13.68 14.80
N LEU A 92 7.44 14.03 15.78
CA LEU A 92 8.81 13.53 15.86
C LEU A 92 8.85 12.04 16.23
N LEU A 93 8.03 11.61 17.20
CA LEU A 93 7.97 10.21 17.64
C LEU A 93 7.44 9.27 16.57
N SER A 94 6.49 9.74 15.74
CA SER A 94 5.96 8.95 14.64
C SER A 94 6.87 8.91 13.41
N GLY A 95 7.84 9.81 13.31
CA GLY A 95 8.66 10.00 12.11
C GLY A 95 7.97 10.79 11.00
N LEU A 96 6.83 11.43 11.28
CA LEU A 96 6.21 12.39 10.35
C LEU A 96 7.15 13.59 10.11
N LEU A 97 7.77 14.08 11.18
CA LEU A 97 8.75 15.16 11.13
C LEU A 97 10.09 14.70 11.68
N THR A 98 11.17 15.21 11.11
CA THR A 98 12.54 15.10 11.62
C THR A 98 13.05 16.46 12.04
N VAL A 99 14.04 16.47 12.94
CA VAL A 99 14.72 17.71 13.36
C VAL A 99 15.69 18.16 12.28
N THR A 100 15.79 19.47 12.07
CA THR A 100 16.86 20.08 11.27
C THR A 100 17.95 20.67 12.17
N GLU A 101 18.97 21.25 11.57
CA GLU A 101 20.01 21.99 12.31
C GLU A 101 19.50 23.32 12.91
N ARG A 102 18.34 23.82 12.43
CA ARG A 102 17.78 25.10 12.86
C ARG A 102 16.66 24.89 13.89
N ALA A 103 16.74 25.62 14.99
CA ALA A 103 15.70 25.58 16.01
C ALA A 103 14.35 26.09 15.46
N GLY A 104 13.27 25.38 15.77
CA GLY A 104 11.92 25.69 15.25
C GLY A 104 11.68 25.22 13.81
N GLU A 105 12.69 24.66 13.13
CA GLU A 105 12.59 24.14 11.78
C GLU A 105 12.63 22.60 11.77
N TYR A 106 11.64 22.00 11.11
CA TYR A 106 11.44 20.56 11.01
C TYR A 106 11.24 20.15 9.57
N ARG A 107 11.50 18.87 9.25
CA ARG A 107 11.41 18.38 7.88
C ARG A 107 10.48 17.19 7.78
N CYS A 108 9.56 17.22 6.81
CA CYS A 108 8.77 16.07 6.41
C CYS A 108 9.30 15.57 5.07
N GLU A 109 9.88 14.37 5.05
CA GLU A 109 10.33 13.72 3.82
C GLU A 109 9.17 12.91 3.23
N ARG A 110 8.91 13.06 1.92
CA ARG A 110 7.86 12.31 1.21
C ARG A 110 8.03 10.80 1.38
N THR A 111 9.27 10.33 1.28
CA THR A 111 9.61 8.91 1.43
C THR A 111 9.31 8.38 2.84
N MET A 112 9.45 9.22 3.87
CA MET A 112 9.08 8.86 5.25
C MET A 112 7.58 8.94 5.48
N PHE A 113 6.91 9.97 4.94
CA PHE A 113 5.46 10.16 5.06
C PHE A 113 4.69 8.94 4.56
N TRP A 114 5.04 8.42 3.38
CA TRP A 114 4.37 7.23 2.82
C TRP A 114 4.76 5.93 3.53
N GLN A 115 5.74 5.94 4.43
CA GLN A 115 6.05 4.79 5.28
C GLN A 115 5.26 4.78 6.59
N LEU A 116 4.51 5.84 6.88
CA LEU A 116 3.64 5.89 8.06
C LEU A 116 2.45 4.92 7.84
N PRO A 117 2.22 3.96 8.74
CA PRO A 117 1.19 2.94 8.55
C PRO A 117 -0.24 3.50 8.64
N GLN A 118 -0.44 4.50 9.49
CA GLN A 118 -1.72 5.16 9.66
C GLN A 118 -1.82 6.39 8.74
N PRO A 119 -2.99 6.67 8.17
CA PRO A 119 -4.28 6.02 8.40
C PRO A 119 -4.59 4.83 7.45
N TRP A 120 -3.60 4.37 6.69
CA TRP A 120 -3.84 3.42 5.58
C TRP A 120 -4.28 2.03 6.04
N LEU A 121 -3.71 1.54 7.15
CA LEU A 121 -3.96 0.18 7.66
C LEU A 121 -5.23 0.04 8.52
N GLY A 122 -5.90 1.16 8.86
CA GLY A 122 -7.07 1.15 9.73
C GLY A 122 -6.81 0.53 11.11
N GLU A 123 -7.83 -0.06 11.72
CA GLU A 123 -7.76 -0.68 13.06
C GLU A 123 -6.92 -1.97 13.09
N SER A 124 -6.57 -2.53 11.92
CA SER A 124 -5.80 -3.78 11.82
C SER A 124 -4.34 -3.65 12.26
N PHE A 125 -3.81 -2.42 12.39
CA PHE A 125 -2.43 -2.20 12.77
C PHE A 125 -2.21 -2.24 14.29
N SER A 126 -1.38 -3.18 14.75
CA SER A 126 -0.97 -3.30 16.16
C SER A 126 0.54 -3.12 16.38
N GLY A 127 1.24 -2.55 15.39
CA GLY A 127 2.71 -2.47 15.41
C GLY A 127 3.39 -3.76 14.95
N SER A 128 4.69 -3.87 15.21
CA SER A 128 5.47 -5.05 14.83
C SER A 128 5.23 -6.21 15.79
N TYR A 129 4.81 -7.36 15.24
CA TYR A 129 4.64 -8.58 16.03
C TYR A 129 5.99 -9.04 16.64
N PRO A 130 6.04 -9.40 17.94
CA PRO A 130 7.27 -9.86 18.60
C PRO A 130 7.93 -11.03 17.87
N GLN A 131 9.25 -10.96 17.71
CA GLN A 131 9.99 -11.99 16.96
C GLN A 131 10.30 -13.18 17.85
N GLN A 132 9.76 -14.35 17.48
CA GLN A 132 10.17 -15.66 17.99
C GLN A 132 10.50 -16.56 16.81
N MET A 133 11.70 -17.14 16.77
CA MET A 133 12.11 -18.03 15.69
C MET A 133 11.53 -19.43 15.89
N VAL A 134 11.00 -20.02 14.82
CA VAL A 134 10.47 -21.39 14.76
C VAL A 134 11.07 -22.12 13.56
N ILE A 135 10.87 -23.44 13.51
CA ILE A 135 11.22 -24.28 12.37
C ILE A 135 9.96 -25.01 11.91
N THR A 136 9.59 -24.83 10.65
CA THR A 136 8.51 -25.55 9.96
C THR A 136 9.08 -26.11 8.66
N ASP A 137 8.82 -27.39 8.37
CA ASP A 137 9.30 -28.09 7.17
C ASP A 137 10.81 -27.89 6.89
N GLY A 138 11.63 -27.92 7.94
CA GLY A 138 13.08 -27.75 7.87
C GLY A 138 13.56 -26.31 7.65
N ARG A 139 12.67 -25.32 7.66
CA ARG A 139 13.00 -23.90 7.42
C ARG A 139 12.89 -23.09 8.70
N ARG A 140 13.93 -22.31 9.02
CA ARG A 140 13.94 -21.40 10.18
C ARG A 140 13.39 -20.02 9.81
N HIS A 141 12.28 -19.61 10.42
CA HIS A 141 11.61 -18.34 10.15
C HIS A 141 10.94 -17.76 11.42
N PRO A 142 10.57 -16.47 11.45
CA PRO A 142 9.79 -15.91 12.53
C PRO A 142 8.40 -16.55 12.61
N ARG A 143 7.87 -16.71 13.82
CA ARG A 143 6.46 -16.97 14.06
C ARG A 143 5.63 -15.83 13.45
N ARG A 144 4.64 -16.18 12.64
CA ARG A 144 3.77 -15.22 11.95
C ARG A 144 2.61 -14.80 12.84
N PRO A 145 2.16 -13.53 12.74
CA PRO A 145 0.98 -13.08 13.49
C PRO A 145 -0.27 -13.84 13.05
N MET A 146 -1.32 -13.74 13.86
CA MET A 146 -2.65 -14.15 13.43
C MET A 146 -3.07 -13.32 12.21
N LYS A 147 -3.81 -13.95 11.29
CA LYS A 147 -4.34 -13.25 10.13
C LYS A 147 -5.36 -12.19 10.58
N PRO A 148 -5.29 -10.97 10.05
CA PRO A 148 -6.33 -9.98 10.29
C PRO A 148 -7.66 -10.45 9.69
N ARG A 149 -8.74 -9.73 10.00
CA ARG A 149 -10.07 -9.93 9.39
C ARG A 149 -10.66 -8.59 9.00
N GLY A 150 -11.37 -8.55 7.87
CA GLY A 150 -12.00 -7.35 7.35
C GLY A 150 -11.03 -6.51 6.50
N GLU A 151 -11.26 -5.20 6.46
CA GLU A 151 -10.42 -4.27 5.72
C GLU A 151 -9.06 -4.07 6.41
N VAL A 152 -7.99 -4.25 5.63
CA VAL A 152 -6.60 -4.15 6.11
C VAL A 152 -5.84 -2.99 5.48
N TYR A 153 -6.40 -2.40 4.42
CA TYR A 153 -5.78 -1.30 3.71
C TYR A 153 -6.83 -0.48 2.96
N ARG A 154 -6.71 0.84 2.99
CA ARG A 154 -7.47 1.74 2.12
C ARG A 154 -6.68 3.00 1.79
N ARG A 155 -6.77 3.43 0.53
CA ARG A 155 -6.24 4.71 0.04
C ARG A 155 -7.12 5.24 -1.09
N PHE A 156 -7.27 6.55 -1.16
CA PHE A 156 -7.89 7.20 -2.31
C PHE A 156 -6.85 7.44 -3.39
N ASP A 157 -7.04 6.93 -4.61
CA ASP A 157 -6.16 7.26 -5.72
C ASP A 157 -6.70 8.49 -6.44
N ALA A 158 -6.10 9.65 -6.16
CA ALA A 158 -6.56 10.94 -6.69
C ALA A 158 -6.57 10.99 -8.24
N ARG A 159 -5.76 10.17 -8.91
CA ARG A 159 -5.71 10.12 -10.39
C ARG A 159 -6.90 9.38 -10.98
N LEU A 160 -7.40 8.39 -10.25
CA LEU A 160 -8.59 7.62 -10.65
C LEU A 160 -9.87 8.22 -10.08
N GLY A 161 -9.78 9.06 -9.05
CA GLY A 161 -10.95 9.58 -8.34
C GLY A 161 -11.73 8.48 -7.61
N ALA A 162 -11.04 7.40 -7.21
CA ALA A 162 -11.65 6.20 -6.66
C ALA A 162 -10.87 5.71 -5.43
N TRP A 163 -11.59 5.08 -4.51
CA TRP A 163 -10.98 4.34 -3.41
C TRP A 163 -10.42 3.01 -3.91
N VAL A 164 -9.19 2.69 -3.51
CA VAL A 164 -8.62 1.35 -3.59
C VAL A 164 -8.46 0.80 -2.18
N SER A 165 -9.02 -0.38 -1.94
CA SER A 165 -8.92 -1.07 -0.65
C SER A 165 -8.59 -2.55 -0.80
N LEU A 166 -8.06 -3.12 0.28
CA LEU A 166 -7.80 -4.54 0.44
C LEU A 166 -8.51 -5.01 1.69
N ARG A 167 -9.24 -6.12 1.57
CA ARG A 167 -9.82 -6.82 2.71
C ARG A 167 -9.46 -8.30 2.67
N THR A 168 -9.51 -8.96 3.81
CA THR A 168 -9.38 -10.42 3.85
C THR A 168 -10.54 -11.08 3.12
N LEU A 169 -10.24 -12.20 2.45
CA LEU A 169 -11.26 -13.06 1.85
C LEU A 169 -12.10 -13.70 2.96
N GLU A 170 -13.42 -13.66 2.81
CA GLU A 170 -14.36 -14.35 3.69
C GLU A 170 -15.04 -15.47 2.87
N ILE A 171 -14.76 -16.73 3.18
CA ILE A 171 -15.16 -17.88 2.35
C ILE A 171 -16.66 -17.88 2.08
N GLU A 172 -17.50 -17.66 3.09
CA GLU A 172 -18.95 -17.67 2.91
C GLU A 172 -19.48 -16.53 2.00
N GLN A 173 -18.73 -15.44 1.87
CA GLN A 173 -19.13 -14.28 1.05
C GLN A 173 -18.49 -14.29 -0.34
N ASP A 174 -17.28 -14.84 -0.45
CA ASP A 174 -16.44 -14.71 -1.63
C ASP A 174 -16.30 -16.00 -2.44
N LEU A 175 -16.73 -17.16 -1.92
CA LEU A 175 -16.53 -18.45 -2.58
C LEU A 175 -17.11 -18.49 -3.99
N GLU A 176 -18.35 -18.06 -4.20
CA GLU A 176 -18.97 -18.05 -5.53
C GLU A 176 -18.24 -17.11 -6.50
N ARG A 177 -17.73 -15.98 -5.98
CA ARG A 177 -16.97 -15.00 -6.75
C ARG A 177 -15.61 -15.57 -7.16
N PHE A 178 -14.88 -16.14 -6.20
CA PHE A 178 -13.61 -16.81 -6.44
C PHE A 178 -13.78 -17.93 -7.46
N ASN A 179 -14.81 -18.77 -7.30
CA ASN A 179 -15.11 -19.85 -8.23
C ASN A 179 -15.39 -19.35 -9.66
N ARG A 180 -16.23 -18.32 -9.80
CA ARG A 180 -16.49 -17.69 -11.11
C ARG A 180 -15.21 -17.14 -11.74
N TRP A 181 -14.38 -16.47 -10.95
CA TRP A 181 -13.13 -15.88 -11.45
C TRP A 181 -12.14 -16.95 -11.90
N GLN A 182 -11.91 -17.99 -11.10
CA GLN A 182 -10.99 -19.08 -11.43
C GLN A 182 -11.41 -19.86 -12.67
N ASN A 183 -12.72 -20.11 -12.83
CA ASN A 183 -13.26 -20.81 -13.99
C ASN A 183 -13.40 -19.92 -15.25
N SER A 184 -13.01 -18.65 -15.19
CA SER A 184 -12.96 -17.84 -16.41
C SER A 184 -11.77 -18.30 -17.28
N PRO A 185 -11.95 -18.53 -18.61
CA PRO A 185 -10.89 -19.05 -19.46
C PRO A 185 -9.59 -18.24 -19.40
N ARG A 186 -9.71 -16.92 -19.22
CA ARG A 186 -8.59 -16.00 -19.07
C ARG A 186 -7.80 -16.27 -17.79
N VAL A 187 -8.44 -16.46 -16.64
CA VAL A 187 -7.75 -16.73 -15.38
C VAL A 187 -7.20 -18.14 -15.36
N ALA A 188 -8.02 -19.12 -15.77
CA ALA A 188 -7.66 -20.52 -15.91
C ALA A 188 -6.36 -20.73 -16.69
N SER A 189 -6.16 -20.00 -17.79
CA SER A 189 -4.94 -20.09 -18.62
C SER A 189 -3.63 -19.82 -17.87
N PHE A 190 -3.66 -19.10 -16.74
CA PHE A 190 -2.48 -18.77 -15.95
C PHE A 190 -2.48 -19.38 -14.54
N TRP A 191 -3.65 -19.53 -13.92
CA TRP A 191 -3.80 -20.03 -12.56
C TRP A 191 -4.00 -21.55 -12.51
N GLN A 192 -4.67 -22.15 -13.51
CA GLN A 192 -4.93 -23.59 -13.59
C GLN A 192 -5.67 -24.18 -12.38
N GLU A 193 -6.47 -23.34 -11.70
CA GLU A 193 -7.29 -23.71 -10.54
C GLU A 193 -8.78 -23.79 -10.91
N GLU A 194 -9.12 -24.27 -12.11
CA GLU A 194 -10.52 -24.55 -12.48
C GLU A 194 -11.08 -25.66 -11.59
N GLY A 195 -12.37 -25.58 -11.25
CA GLY A 195 -12.96 -26.56 -10.33
C GLY A 195 -14.36 -26.24 -9.85
N SER A 196 -14.93 -27.19 -9.11
CA SER A 196 -16.23 -27.07 -8.45
C SER A 196 -16.17 -26.11 -7.25
N LEU A 197 -17.35 -25.70 -6.79
CA LEU A 197 -17.48 -24.84 -5.62
C LEU A 197 -16.90 -25.51 -4.36
N GLU A 198 -17.09 -26.83 -4.22
CA GLU A 198 -16.56 -27.63 -3.11
C GLU A 198 -15.03 -27.69 -3.15
N GLN A 199 -14.43 -27.92 -4.32
CA GLN A 199 -12.98 -27.94 -4.49
C GLN A 199 -12.36 -26.59 -4.11
N HIS A 200 -12.99 -25.49 -4.50
CA HIS A 200 -12.53 -24.15 -4.12
C HIS A 200 -12.75 -23.83 -2.64
N ARG A 201 -13.81 -24.35 -2.02
CA ARG A 201 -14.02 -24.22 -0.58
C ARG A 201 -12.92 -24.93 0.20
N GLU A 202 -12.54 -26.14 -0.22
CA GLU A 202 -11.43 -26.87 0.37
C GLU A 202 -10.10 -26.16 0.16
N TYR A 203 -9.85 -25.64 -1.04
CA TYR A 203 -8.65 -24.85 -1.35
C TYR A 203 -8.52 -23.63 -0.44
N LEU A 204 -9.57 -22.80 -0.37
CA LEU A 204 -9.60 -21.61 0.47
C LEU A 204 -9.52 -21.97 1.96
N GLY A 205 -10.11 -23.08 2.40
CA GLY A 205 -10.01 -23.58 3.77
C GLY A 205 -8.57 -23.95 4.17
N LYS A 206 -7.82 -24.60 3.28
CA LYS A 206 -6.39 -24.89 3.48
C LYS A 206 -5.59 -23.59 3.59
N LEU A 207 -5.82 -22.65 2.67
CA LEU A 207 -5.16 -21.35 2.72
C LEU A 207 -5.51 -20.57 3.98
N GLN A 208 -6.77 -20.62 4.46
CA GLN A 208 -7.19 -19.95 5.69
C GLN A 208 -6.44 -20.49 6.91
N ALA A 209 -6.22 -21.81 6.99
CA ALA A 209 -5.46 -22.45 8.06
C ALA A 209 -3.93 -22.24 7.98
N ASP A 210 -3.40 -21.96 6.78
CA ASP A 210 -1.96 -21.80 6.57
C ASP A 210 -1.44 -20.42 7.01
N PRO A 211 -0.65 -20.29 8.10
CA PRO A 211 -0.14 -18.99 8.58
C PRO A 211 0.79 -18.29 7.59
N ARG A 212 1.27 -19.00 6.55
CA ARG A 212 2.21 -18.47 5.56
C ARG A 212 1.54 -17.55 4.54
N VAL A 213 0.23 -17.72 4.30
CA VAL A 213 -0.49 -17.09 3.18
C VAL A 213 -1.67 -16.26 3.69
N LEU A 214 -1.78 -15.03 3.22
CA LEU A 214 -2.91 -14.14 3.44
C LEU A 214 -3.68 -13.96 2.13
N THR A 215 -4.94 -14.39 2.13
CA THR A 215 -5.86 -14.24 0.99
C THR A 215 -6.62 -12.92 1.08
N LEU A 216 -6.50 -12.10 0.04
CA LEU A 216 -7.07 -10.76 -0.02
C LEU A 216 -8.00 -10.61 -1.21
N ILE A 217 -9.02 -9.76 -1.04
CA ILE A 217 -9.86 -9.23 -2.09
C ILE A 217 -9.52 -7.76 -2.29
N GLY A 218 -9.20 -7.41 -3.53
CA GLY A 218 -9.05 -6.02 -3.96
C GLY A 218 -10.41 -5.41 -4.31
N CYS A 219 -10.65 -4.19 -3.84
CA CYS A 219 -11.86 -3.44 -4.12
C CYS A 219 -11.55 -2.07 -4.74
N PHE A 220 -12.39 -1.64 -5.68
CA PHE A 220 -12.49 -0.24 -6.10
C PHE A 220 -13.85 0.30 -5.66
N ASP A 221 -13.89 1.40 -4.91
CA ASP A 221 -15.13 1.96 -4.34
C ASP A 221 -16.01 0.87 -3.72
N ASP A 222 -15.39 0.03 -2.89
CA ASP A 222 -16.00 -1.11 -2.18
C ASP A 222 -16.51 -2.26 -3.07
N GLN A 223 -16.29 -2.20 -4.39
CA GLN A 223 -16.63 -3.27 -5.33
C GLN A 223 -15.46 -4.25 -5.52
N PRO A 224 -15.61 -5.54 -5.14
CA PRO A 224 -14.59 -6.57 -5.35
C PRO A 224 -14.25 -6.78 -6.82
N PHE A 225 -12.97 -6.76 -7.17
CA PHE A 225 -12.52 -6.94 -8.56
C PHE A 225 -11.36 -7.93 -8.76
N ALA A 226 -10.57 -8.17 -7.71
CA ALA A 226 -9.36 -9.00 -7.78
C ALA A 226 -9.20 -9.87 -6.53
N TYR A 227 -8.46 -10.97 -6.71
CA TYR A 227 -8.01 -11.86 -5.65
C TYR A 227 -6.48 -11.87 -5.60
N PHE A 228 -5.94 -11.84 -4.39
CA PHE A 228 -4.51 -11.87 -4.15
C PHE A 228 -4.15 -12.90 -3.08
N GLU A 229 -2.98 -13.51 -3.26
CA GLU A 229 -2.31 -14.30 -2.22
C GLU A 229 -1.01 -13.59 -1.88
N ALA A 230 -0.94 -13.02 -0.67
CA ALA A 230 0.29 -12.47 -0.13
C ALA A 230 0.92 -13.49 0.82
N TYR A 231 2.14 -13.93 0.53
CA TYR A 231 2.79 -15.02 1.26
C TYR A 231 4.16 -14.63 1.82
N TRP A 232 4.62 -15.35 2.85
CA TRP A 232 5.99 -15.20 3.35
C TRP A 232 6.97 -16.00 2.49
N ALA A 233 7.80 -15.29 1.71
CA ALA A 233 8.57 -15.91 0.63
C ALA A 233 9.58 -16.96 1.13
N LYS A 234 10.15 -16.78 2.32
CA LYS A 234 11.06 -17.75 2.96
C LYS A 234 10.41 -19.11 3.21
N GLU A 235 9.10 -19.12 3.42
CA GLU A 235 8.33 -20.33 3.70
C GLU A 235 7.66 -20.89 2.44
N ASP A 236 7.83 -20.26 1.28
CA ASP A 236 7.19 -20.64 0.02
C ASP A 236 8.15 -21.40 -0.94
N ARG A 237 7.60 -22.05 -1.96
CA ARG A 237 8.36 -22.73 -3.02
C ARG A 237 9.35 -21.83 -3.76
N ILE A 238 9.19 -20.51 -3.72
CA ILE A 238 10.16 -19.57 -4.33
C ILE A 238 11.48 -19.46 -3.54
N ALA A 239 11.49 -19.78 -2.25
CA ALA A 239 12.64 -19.59 -1.36
C ALA A 239 13.96 -20.21 -1.85
N PRO A 240 14.00 -21.42 -2.46
CA PRO A 240 15.25 -22.01 -2.93
C PRO A 240 15.88 -21.28 -4.12
N PHE A 241 15.12 -20.40 -4.79
CA PHE A 241 15.58 -19.73 -6.01
C PHE A 241 16.24 -18.39 -5.75
N TYR A 242 16.27 -17.88 -4.52
CA TYR A 242 17.03 -16.68 -4.14
C TYR A 242 17.29 -16.64 -2.63
N GLU A 243 18.13 -15.73 -2.15
CA GLU A 243 18.38 -15.57 -0.72
C GLU A 243 17.21 -14.87 -0.01
N ALA A 244 16.16 -15.62 0.31
CA ALA A 244 14.95 -15.11 0.96
C ALA A 244 15.20 -14.72 2.43
N ASP A 245 14.89 -13.46 2.75
CA ASP A 245 14.94 -12.92 4.10
C ASP A 245 13.68 -13.34 4.89
N HIS A 246 13.77 -13.26 6.21
CA HIS A 246 12.73 -13.61 7.16
C HIS A 246 11.42 -12.86 6.95
N TYR A 247 11.43 -11.67 6.36
CA TYR A 247 10.25 -10.84 6.16
C TYR A 247 9.95 -10.54 4.70
N ASP A 248 10.63 -11.19 3.75
CA ASP A 248 10.28 -11.03 2.35
C ASP A 248 8.86 -11.54 2.10
N ARG A 249 8.10 -10.74 1.34
CA ARG A 249 6.72 -11.04 0.97
C ARG A 249 6.68 -11.40 -0.50
N GLY A 250 5.85 -12.36 -0.87
CA GLY A 250 5.55 -12.64 -2.27
C GLY A 250 4.07 -12.41 -2.59
N ILE A 251 3.76 -12.21 -3.86
CA ILE A 251 2.40 -11.94 -4.33
C ILE A 251 2.00 -12.83 -5.51
N HIS A 252 0.85 -13.48 -5.41
CA HIS A 252 0.08 -13.94 -6.57
C HIS A 252 -1.17 -13.10 -6.70
N MET A 253 -1.61 -12.91 -7.95
CA MET A 253 -2.71 -11.99 -8.25
C MET A 253 -3.52 -12.45 -9.46
N LEU A 254 -4.83 -12.29 -9.37
CA LEU A 254 -5.74 -12.36 -10.51
C LEU A 254 -6.73 -11.20 -10.46
N VAL A 255 -7.03 -10.64 -11.63
CA VAL A 255 -8.13 -9.69 -11.82
C VAL A 255 -9.30 -10.48 -12.40
N GLY A 256 -10.37 -10.62 -11.63
CA GLY A 256 -11.56 -11.36 -12.03
C GLY A 256 -12.48 -10.51 -12.91
N GLU A 257 -12.71 -9.26 -12.51
CA GLU A 257 -13.67 -8.37 -13.18
C GLU A 257 -13.01 -7.59 -14.33
N GLU A 258 -13.57 -7.69 -15.53
CA GLU A 258 -12.94 -7.15 -16.74
C GLU A 258 -12.90 -5.63 -16.79
N GLN A 259 -13.93 -4.97 -16.25
CA GLN A 259 -14.06 -3.52 -16.20
C GLN A 259 -12.97 -2.84 -15.35
N HIS A 260 -12.26 -3.60 -14.51
CA HIS A 260 -11.15 -3.10 -13.70
C HIS A 260 -9.76 -3.40 -14.30
N ARG A 261 -9.72 -3.80 -15.58
CA ARG A 261 -8.48 -3.97 -16.34
C ARG A 261 -8.03 -2.64 -16.95
N GLY A 262 -6.72 -2.53 -17.20
CA GLY A 262 -6.11 -1.36 -17.84
C GLY A 262 -4.86 -0.88 -17.09
N PRO A 263 -3.89 -0.28 -17.78
CA PRO A 263 -2.59 0.06 -17.18
C PRO A 263 -2.70 1.01 -15.97
N HIS A 264 -3.62 1.98 -16.01
CA HIS A 264 -3.83 2.92 -14.91
C HIS A 264 -4.44 2.25 -13.66
N LYS A 265 -5.40 1.34 -13.84
CA LYS A 265 -5.97 0.55 -12.73
C LYS A 265 -4.95 -0.43 -12.15
N VAL A 266 -4.16 -1.09 -13.01
CA VAL A 266 -3.06 -1.97 -12.58
C VAL A 266 -2.03 -1.22 -11.75
N ALA A 267 -1.59 -0.04 -12.19
CA ALA A 267 -0.70 0.81 -11.41
C ALA A 267 -1.31 1.18 -10.04
N SER A 268 -2.61 1.47 -9.99
CA SER A 268 -3.30 1.82 -8.75
C SER A 268 -3.36 0.66 -7.75
N TRP A 269 -3.87 -0.51 -8.15
CA TRP A 269 -4.03 -1.62 -7.22
C TRP A 269 -2.72 -2.36 -6.91
N LEU A 270 -1.78 -2.45 -7.86
CA LEU A 270 -0.49 -3.10 -7.60
C LEU A 270 0.33 -2.25 -6.62
N SER A 271 0.35 -0.93 -6.79
CA SER A 271 0.99 -0.05 -5.80
C SER A 271 0.29 -0.12 -4.44
N ALA A 272 -1.04 -0.21 -4.38
CA ALA A 272 -1.78 -0.39 -3.12
C ALA A 272 -1.42 -1.71 -2.42
N LEU A 273 -1.36 -2.83 -3.16
CA LEU A 273 -0.96 -4.13 -2.63
C LEU A 273 0.46 -4.10 -2.08
N VAL A 274 1.42 -3.59 -2.85
CA VAL A 274 2.83 -3.48 -2.42
C VAL A 274 2.97 -2.54 -1.22
N HIS A 275 2.28 -1.40 -1.25
CA HIS A 275 2.30 -0.44 -0.14
C HIS A 275 1.78 -1.08 1.14
N TYR A 276 0.64 -1.77 1.07
CA TYR A 276 0.11 -2.55 2.19
C TYR A 276 1.17 -3.50 2.76
N LEU A 277 1.84 -4.30 1.91
CA LEU A 277 2.82 -5.28 2.38
C LEU A 277 4.04 -4.64 3.07
N PHE A 278 4.48 -3.47 2.61
CA PHE A 278 5.55 -2.72 3.26
C PHE A 278 5.11 -2.09 4.60
N LEU A 279 3.84 -1.75 4.76
CA LEU A 279 3.32 -1.16 5.99
C LEU A 279 2.90 -2.21 7.03
N ASP A 280 2.36 -3.36 6.57
CA ASP A 280 1.86 -4.46 7.40
C ASP A 280 2.93 -5.00 8.35
N ASP A 281 4.17 -5.13 7.86
CA ASP A 281 5.35 -5.36 8.69
C ASP A 281 6.52 -4.49 8.20
N PRO A 282 6.99 -3.50 8.99
CA PRO A 282 8.06 -2.60 8.57
C PRO A 282 9.41 -3.30 8.37
N ARG A 283 9.57 -4.55 8.82
CA ARG A 283 10.75 -5.38 8.57
C ARG A 283 10.77 -5.94 7.15
N THR A 284 9.66 -5.89 6.42
CA THR A 284 9.59 -6.29 5.00
C THR A 284 10.45 -5.35 4.15
N GLN A 285 11.54 -5.89 3.59
CA GLN A 285 12.45 -5.13 2.72
C GLN A 285 12.25 -5.43 1.23
N ARG A 286 11.65 -6.56 0.89
CA ARG A 286 11.39 -6.94 -0.51
C ARG A 286 10.00 -7.55 -0.70
N VAL A 287 9.40 -7.19 -1.82
CA VAL A 287 8.23 -7.88 -2.38
C VAL A 287 8.68 -8.62 -3.65
N VAL A 288 8.31 -9.89 -3.76
CA VAL A 288 8.67 -10.75 -4.90
C VAL A 288 7.44 -11.22 -5.67
N ALA A 289 7.61 -11.49 -6.95
CA ALA A 289 6.62 -12.13 -7.79
C ALA A 289 7.29 -13.05 -8.82
N GLU A 290 6.59 -14.09 -9.24
CA GLU A 290 7.11 -15.10 -10.16
C GLU A 290 6.17 -15.37 -11.36
N PRO A 291 5.81 -14.34 -12.15
CA PRO A 291 5.01 -14.56 -13.36
C PRO A 291 5.72 -15.53 -14.31
N ARG A 292 4.96 -16.12 -15.25
CA ARG A 292 5.57 -16.87 -16.35
C ARG A 292 6.50 -15.95 -17.15
N ALA A 293 7.67 -16.43 -17.53
CA ALA A 293 8.65 -15.65 -18.29
C ALA A 293 8.12 -15.19 -19.66
N ASP A 294 7.17 -15.94 -20.23
CA ASP A 294 6.48 -15.61 -21.49
C ASP A 294 5.37 -14.55 -21.34
N ASN A 295 5.03 -14.13 -20.11
CA ASN A 295 3.98 -13.15 -19.85
C ASN A 295 4.53 -11.71 -19.88
N ALA A 296 4.94 -11.25 -21.07
CA ALA A 296 5.52 -9.92 -21.28
C ALA A 296 4.63 -8.77 -20.77
N ARG A 297 3.30 -8.93 -20.81
CA ARG A 297 2.36 -7.92 -20.31
C ARG A 297 2.46 -7.76 -18.79
N MET A 298 2.46 -8.87 -18.05
CA MET A 298 2.59 -8.83 -16.59
C MET A 298 3.97 -8.30 -16.17
N ILE A 299 5.03 -8.75 -16.85
CA ILE A 299 6.40 -8.27 -16.62
C ILE A 299 6.49 -6.75 -16.85
N GLY A 300 5.87 -6.25 -17.94
CA GLY A 300 5.79 -4.81 -18.20
C GLY A 300 5.04 -4.02 -17.11
N HIS A 301 3.94 -4.56 -16.59
CA HIS A 301 3.24 -3.95 -15.45
C HIS A 301 4.11 -3.90 -14.19
N LEU A 302 4.85 -4.96 -13.90
CA LEU A 302 5.76 -5.03 -12.75
C LEU A 302 6.93 -4.04 -12.89
N HIS A 303 7.54 -3.93 -14.08
CA HIS A 303 8.58 -2.92 -14.34
C HIS A 303 8.07 -1.48 -14.17
N ASN A 304 6.86 -1.20 -14.65
CA ASN A 304 6.21 0.11 -14.45
C ASN A 304 5.93 0.41 -12.98
N GLN A 305 5.96 -0.59 -12.10
CA GLN A 305 5.86 -0.46 -10.65
C GLN A 305 7.20 -0.71 -9.95
N CYS A 306 8.31 -0.45 -10.65
CA CYS A 306 9.68 -0.49 -10.16
C CYS A 306 10.26 -1.88 -9.81
N PHE A 307 9.55 -2.98 -10.09
CA PHE A 307 10.15 -4.30 -9.98
C PHE A 307 11.26 -4.45 -11.02
N HIS A 308 12.35 -5.14 -10.66
CA HIS A 308 13.34 -5.62 -11.61
C HIS A 308 13.27 -7.14 -11.74
N CYS A 309 13.64 -7.66 -12.91
CA CYS A 309 13.82 -9.09 -13.09
C CYS A 309 15.23 -9.45 -12.63
N GLU A 310 15.32 -10.27 -11.58
CA GLU A 310 16.60 -10.75 -11.05
C GLU A 310 17.17 -11.85 -11.95
N LYS A 311 16.33 -12.83 -12.30
CA LYS A 311 16.66 -13.95 -13.17
C LYS A 311 15.40 -14.72 -13.58
N GLU A 312 15.55 -15.61 -14.55
CA GLU A 312 14.56 -16.64 -14.86
C GLU A 312 14.98 -18.00 -14.29
N PHE A 313 14.01 -18.83 -13.95
CA PHE A 313 14.23 -20.18 -13.45
C PHE A 313 13.04 -21.08 -13.77
N ASP A 314 13.21 -22.40 -13.64
CA ASP A 314 12.18 -23.36 -14.00
C ASP A 314 11.52 -23.98 -12.75
N PHE A 315 10.20 -23.85 -12.67
CA PHE A 315 9.35 -24.74 -11.87
C PHE A 315 8.92 -25.94 -12.74
N PRO A 316 8.48 -27.06 -12.12
CA PRO A 316 8.01 -28.23 -12.86
C PRO A 316 6.91 -27.93 -13.90
N HIS A 317 6.11 -26.88 -13.68
CA HIS A 317 4.94 -26.53 -14.49
C HIS A 317 5.10 -25.22 -15.29
N LYS A 318 6.18 -24.45 -15.09
CA LYS A 318 6.44 -23.18 -15.82
C LYS A 318 7.89 -22.72 -15.74
N ARG A 319 8.34 -22.00 -16.77
CA ARG A 319 9.48 -21.09 -16.65
C ARG A 319 9.02 -19.77 -16.04
N ALA A 320 9.61 -19.37 -14.92
CA ALA A 320 9.24 -18.19 -14.15
C ALA A 320 10.30 -17.10 -14.26
N ALA A 321 9.87 -15.85 -14.22
CA ALA A 321 10.74 -14.68 -14.05
C ALA A 321 10.68 -14.23 -12.59
N LEU A 322 11.80 -14.26 -11.86
CA LEU A 322 11.89 -13.73 -10.50
C LEU A 322 11.90 -12.21 -10.55
N MET A 323 10.79 -11.60 -10.17
CA MET A 323 10.63 -10.15 -10.09
C MET A 323 10.77 -9.71 -8.64
N ILE A 324 11.61 -8.72 -8.36
CA ILE A 324 11.87 -8.21 -7.00
C ILE A 324 11.64 -6.71 -6.98
N LEU A 325 11.00 -6.21 -5.93
CA LEU A 325 10.88 -4.81 -5.60
C LEU A 325 11.41 -4.57 -4.18
N GLY A 326 12.46 -3.76 -4.08
CA GLY A 326 13.00 -3.31 -2.80
C GLY A 326 12.20 -2.15 -2.20
N ARG A 327 12.13 -2.10 -0.88
CA ARG A 327 11.44 -1.07 -0.09
C ARG A 327 11.89 0.34 -0.44
N GLU A 328 13.20 0.58 -0.40
CA GLU A 328 13.81 1.88 -0.73
C GLU A 328 13.37 2.34 -2.13
N ARG A 329 13.56 1.49 -3.14
CA ARG A 329 13.17 1.79 -4.53
C ARG A 329 11.68 2.12 -4.67
N PHE A 330 10.82 1.44 -3.93
CA PHE A 330 9.37 1.72 -3.95
C PHE A 330 9.07 3.11 -3.40
N PHE A 331 9.66 3.48 -2.25
CA PHE A 331 9.39 4.77 -1.61
C PHE A 331 10.13 5.94 -2.28
N ASP A 332 11.33 5.74 -2.82
CA ASP A 332 12.08 6.78 -3.55
C ASP A 332 11.43 7.13 -4.90
N ARG A 333 10.77 6.16 -5.52
CA ARG A 333 10.00 6.35 -6.77
C ARG A 333 8.50 6.44 -6.50
N CYS A 334 8.12 6.84 -5.29
CA CYS A 334 6.74 6.88 -4.81
C CYS A 334 5.89 7.89 -5.58
N GLY A 335 5.21 7.41 -6.62
CA GLY A 335 4.13 8.11 -7.34
C GLY A 335 2.75 7.91 -6.69
N LEU A 336 2.68 7.59 -5.39
CA LEU A 336 1.43 7.51 -4.66
C LEU A 336 0.85 8.93 -4.51
N MET A 337 -0.44 9.08 -4.78
CA MET A 337 -1.18 10.34 -4.64
C MET A 337 -2.42 10.10 -3.80
#